data_AF-A0A2P4SCN2-F1
#
_entry.id   AF-A0A2P4SCN2-F1
#
_cell.length_a   1.000
_cell.length_b   1.000
_cell.length_c   1.000
_cell.angle_alpha   90.00
_cell.angle_beta   90.00
_cell.angle_gamma   90.00
#
_symmetry.space_group_name_H-M   'P 1'
#
loop_
_entity.id
_entity.type
_entity.pdbx_description
1 polymer ?
#
loop_
_entity_poly.entity_id
_entity_poly.type
_entity_poly.pdbx_seq_one_letter_code
_entity_poly.pdbx_strand_id
1 'polypeptide(L)'
;MAQVVLALPYDTPVPGYMNNTVNTMRLWSARAPNDFNLRDFNVGDYIQAVLDRNLAENISRVLYPNDNFFEGKELRLKQEYFVVAATLQDIIRRFKASKFGSTESIRTVFDSFPDQVAIQLNDTHPAMAIPELMRIFVDIEKLPWSKAWDITKRTFAYTNHTVLPEALERWPVDLVEKLLPRHLEIIYEINQRHLDHIASLFPNDVDRLRRMSLIEEGGTKRINMAHLCIVGSHAVNGVAKIHSEIVKSEV
;
A
#
# COMPACT_ATOMS: atom_id res chain seq x y z
N MET A 1 -19.67 -4.06 -7.72
CA MET A 1 -18.74 -4.60 -8.74
C MET A 1 -17.43 -3.85 -8.62
N ALA A 2 -16.28 -4.53 -8.73
CA ALA A 2 -14.97 -3.89 -8.65
C ALA A 2 -14.69 -3.07 -9.92
N GLN A 3 -14.32 -1.79 -9.77
CA GLN A 3 -13.94 -0.92 -10.89
C GLN A 3 -12.47 -1.17 -11.25
N VAL A 4 -12.20 -1.51 -12.51
CA VAL A 4 -10.82 -1.67 -13.01
C VAL A 4 -10.32 -0.34 -13.55
N VAL A 5 -9.10 0.04 -13.18
CA VAL A 5 -8.39 1.23 -13.67
C VAL A 5 -7.03 0.79 -14.20
N LEU A 6 -6.62 1.33 -15.35
CA LEU A 6 -5.30 1.08 -15.93
C LEU A 6 -4.28 2.06 -15.34
N ALA A 7 -3.10 1.55 -14.99
CA ALA A 7 -1.96 2.35 -14.56
C ALA A 7 -0.91 2.41 -15.68
N LEU A 8 -0.77 3.57 -16.33
CA LEU A 8 0.24 3.77 -17.38
C LEU A 8 1.53 4.33 -16.77
N PRO A 9 2.69 3.68 -16.97
CA PRO A 9 3.95 4.16 -16.46
C PRO A 9 4.54 5.27 -17.35
N TYR A 10 5.09 6.30 -16.72
CA TYR A 10 5.89 7.35 -17.35
C TYR A 10 7.24 7.42 -16.61
N ASP A 11 8.33 7.18 -17.34
CA ASP A 11 9.67 7.13 -16.78
C ASP A 11 10.41 8.44 -16.99
N THR A 12 10.93 9.01 -15.90
CA THR A 12 11.79 10.18 -15.90
C THR A 12 13.21 9.76 -15.49
N PRO A 13 14.24 10.01 -16.31
CA PRO A 13 15.63 9.68 -15.97
C PRO A 13 16.14 10.56 -14.83
N VAL A 14 16.86 9.97 -13.88
CA VAL A 14 17.47 10.64 -12.72
C VAL A 14 18.99 10.43 -12.77
N PRO A 15 19.76 11.37 -13.35
CA PRO A 15 21.20 11.22 -13.52
C PRO A 15 21.97 11.39 -12.21
N GLY A 16 22.96 10.53 -11.99
CA GLY A 16 23.92 10.66 -10.90
C GLY A 16 25.03 11.67 -11.21
N TYR A 17 25.60 12.25 -10.17
CA TYR A 17 26.72 13.18 -10.32
C TYR A 17 28.01 12.43 -10.69
N MET A 18 28.56 12.72 -11.87
CA MET A 18 29.87 12.26 -12.34
C MET A 18 30.13 10.74 -12.31
N ASN A 19 29.11 9.89 -12.51
CA ASN A 19 29.28 8.44 -12.42
C ASN A 19 28.66 7.61 -13.55
N ASN A 20 28.17 8.24 -14.63
CA ASN A 20 27.48 7.59 -15.76
C ASN A 20 26.29 6.69 -15.39
N THR A 21 25.78 6.80 -14.15
CA THR A 21 24.61 6.05 -13.69
C THR A 21 23.37 6.93 -13.83
N VAL A 22 22.31 6.38 -14.43
CA VAL A 22 21.01 7.04 -14.53
C VAL A 22 19.96 6.10 -13.96
N ASN A 23 19.34 6.51 -12.85
CA ASN A 23 18.21 5.79 -12.26
C ASN A 23 16.90 6.21 -12.94
N THR A 24 15.81 5.53 -12.58
CA THR A 24 14.48 5.81 -13.13
C THR A 24 13.53 6.23 -12.02
N MET A 25 12.89 7.38 -12.19
CA MET A 25 11.69 7.75 -11.45
C MET A 25 10.47 7.41 -12.30
N ARG A 26 9.68 6.41 -11.86
CA ARG A 26 8.46 5.99 -12.56
C ARG A 26 7.24 6.63 -11.92
N LEU A 27 6.42 7.29 -12.73
CA LEU A 27 5.15 7.89 -12.36
C LEU A 27 3.99 7.12 -13.01
N TRP A 28 2.83 7.07 -12.36
CA TRP A 28 1.65 6.36 -12.86
C TRP A 28 0.53 7.33 -13.21
N SER A 29 0.00 7.23 -14.44
CA SER A 29 -1.22 7.91 -14.85
C SER A 29 -2.39 6.93 -14.83
N ALA A 30 -3.48 7.30 -14.16
CA ALA A 30 -4.70 6.52 -14.20
C ALA A 30 -5.41 6.73 -15.54
N ARG A 31 -5.87 5.63 -16.15
CA ARG A 31 -6.70 5.63 -17.37
C ARG A 31 -7.86 4.67 -17.19
N ALA A 32 -8.97 4.99 -17.82
CA ALA A 32 -10.05 4.03 -17.95
C ALA A 32 -9.60 2.87 -18.86
N PRO A 33 -10.04 1.64 -18.59
CA PRO A 33 -9.96 0.54 -19.55
C PRO A 33 -10.84 0.92 -20.75
N ASN A 34 -10.22 1.49 -21.78
CA ASN A 34 -10.91 1.91 -22.99
C ASN A 34 -11.24 0.66 -23.83
N ASP A 35 -12.36 0.02 -23.56
CA ASP A 35 -13.09 -0.63 -24.64
C ASP A 35 -14.05 0.42 -25.19
N PHE A 36 -13.71 1.04 -26.33
CA PHE A 36 -14.69 1.80 -27.08
C PHE A 36 -15.75 0.81 -27.57
N ASN A 37 -16.80 0.63 -26.79
CA ASN A 37 -17.88 -0.27 -27.13
C ASN A 37 -18.88 0.46 -28.02
N LEU A 38 -18.77 0.23 -29.33
CA LEU A 38 -19.68 0.78 -30.34
C LEU A 38 -21.16 0.45 -30.04
N ARG A 39 -21.43 -0.58 -29.22
CA ARG A 39 -22.78 -0.93 -28.76
C ARG A 39 -23.31 0.06 -27.72
N ASP A 40 -22.49 0.51 -26.79
CA ASP A 40 -22.87 1.49 -25.75
C ASP A 40 -23.11 2.88 -26.38
N PHE A 41 -22.37 3.18 -27.45
CA PHE A 41 -22.59 4.37 -28.28
C PHE A 41 -23.95 4.38 -28.99
N ASN A 42 -24.42 3.21 -29.46
CA ASN A 42 -25.68 3.09 -30.20
C ASN A 42 -26.93 3.08 -29.30
N VAL A 43 -26.79 2.90 -27.99
CA VAL A 43 -27.93 2.77 -27.04
C VAL A 43 -28.10 4.01 -26.15
N GLY A 44 -27.27 5.04 -26.31
CA GLY A 44 -27.35 6.29 -25.52
C GLY A 44 -26.54 6.27 -24.22
N ASP A 45 -25.70 5.24 -24.02
CA ASP A 45 -24.88 5.04 -22.81
C ASP A 45 -23.51 5.77 -22.87
N TYR A 46 -23.34 6.62 -23.90
CA TYR A 46 -22.15 7.46 -24.08
C TYR A 46 -21.85 8.35 -22.86
N ILE A 47 -22.90 8.88 -22.22
CA ILE A 47 -22.73 9.75 -21.04
C ILE A 47 -22.06 8.98 -19.89
N GLN A 48 -22.50 7.75 -19.62
CA GLN A 48 -21.94 6.93 -18.55
C GLN A 48 -20.49 6.55 -18.84
N ALA A 49 -20.17 6.17 -20.08
CA ALA A 49 -18.79 5.88 -20.49
C ALA A 49 -17.84 7.08 -20.30
N VAL A 50 -18.30 8.30 -20.58
CA VAL A 50 -17.53 9.53 -20.34
C VAL A 50 -17.38 9.81 -18.84
N LEU A 51 -18.42 9.55 -18.03
CA LEU A 51 -18.36 9.70 -16.57
C LEU A 51 -17.36 8.73 -15.95
N ASP A 52 -17.42 7.44 -16.31
CA ASP A 52 -16.51 6.41 -15.81
C ASP A 52 -15.05 6.73 -16.18
N ARG A 53 -14.84 7.28 -17.37
CA ARG A 53 -13.53 7.77 -17.80
C ARG A 53 -13.03 8.90 -16.92
N ASN A 54 -13.86 9.92 -16.68
CA ASN A 54 -13.49 11.03 -15.82
C ASN A 54 -13.22 10.57 -14.37
N LEU A 55 -14.00 9.63 -13.85
CA LEU A 55 -13.80 9.08 -12.50
C LEU A 55 -12.46 8.35 -12.38
N ALA A 56 -12.09 7.54 -13.36
CA ALA A 56 -10.79 6.86 -13.40
C ALA A 56 -9.63 7.86 -13.49
N GLU A 57 -9.72 8.84 -14.39
CA GLU A 57 -8.66 9.84 -14.61
C GLU A 57 -8.52 10.84 -13.47
N ASN A 58 -9.57 11.07 -12.67
CA ASN A 58 -9.51 11.92 -11.48
C ASN A 58 -8.51 11.42 -10.44
N ILE A 59 -8.20 10.12 -10.41
CA ILE A 59 -7.21 9.54 -9.50
C ILE A 59 -5.85 10.21 -9.67
N SER A 60 -5.36 10.41 -10.89
CA SER A 60 -4.04 11.04 -11.11
C SER A 60 -4.09 12.52 -11.47
N ARG A 61 -5.21 13.21 -11.19
CA ARG A 61 -5.45 14.57 -11.70
C ARG A 61 -4.88 15.68 -10.82
N VAL A 62 -4.98 15.56 -9.50
CA VAL A 62 -4.58 16.60 -8.54
C VAL A 62 -3.90 15.94 -7.34
N LEU A 63 -2.84 16.57 -6.84
CA LEU A 63 -2.14 16.17 -5.63
C LEU A 63 -2.93 16.60 -4.38
N TYR A 64 -3.12 15.69 -3.42
CA TYR A 64 -3.83 15.92 -2.16
C TYR A 64 -5.22 16.56 -2.34
N PRO A 65 -6.22 15.79 -2.80
CA PRO A 65 -7.59 16.29 -2.85
C PRO A 65 -8.08 16.66 -1.45
N ASN A 66 -8.94 17.67 -1.35
CA ASN A 66 -9.54 18.08 -0.08
C ASN A 66 -10.30 16.90 0.55
N ASP A 67 -9.83 16.42 1.69
CA ASP A 67 -10.32 15.22 2.39
C ASP A 67 -11.18 15.56 3.63
N ASN A 68 -11.63 16.80 3.74
CA ASN A 68 -12.58 17.20 4.79
C ASN A 68 -13.97 16.55 4.62
N PHE A 69 -14.28 16.06 3.42
CA PHE A 69 -15.54 15.39 3.08
C PHE A 69 -15.29 13.93 2.69
N PHE A 70 -16.33 13.10 2.80
CA PHE A 70 -16.23 11.66 2.58
C PHE A 70 -15.70 11.31 1.18
N GLU A 71 -16.18 12.01 0.14
CA GLU A 71 -15.77 11.81 -1.24
C GLU A 71 -14.27 12.12 -1.45
N GLY A 72 -13.76 13.12 -0.73
CA GLY A 72 -12.34 13.46 -0.73
C GLY A 72 -11.47 12.39 -0.09
N LYS A 73 -11.92 11.84 1.05
CA LYS A 73 -11.29 10.69 1.71
C LYS A 73 -11.29 9.45 0.81
N GLU A 74 -12.41 9.17 0.15
CA GLU A 74 -12.52 8.07 -0.81
C GLU A 74 -11.54 8.24 -1.97
N LEU A 75 -11.41 9.45 -2.52
CA LEU A 75 -10.46 9.73 -3.60
C LEU A 75 -9.01 9.62 -3.13
N ARG A 76 -8.66 10.13 -1.95
CA ARG A 76 -7.31 10.02 -1.39
C ARG A 76 -6.90 8.57 -1.18
N LEU A 77 -7.76 7.74 -0.59
CA LEU A 77 -7.48 6.31 -0.44
C LEU A 77 -7.35 5.60 -1.79
N LYS A 78 -8.15 5.97 -2.79
CA LYS A 78 -7.98 5.46 -4.18
C LYS A 78 -6.63 5.84 -4.77
N GLN A 79 -6.14 7.07 -4.53
CA GLN A 79 -4.82 7.51 -5.00
C GLN A 79 -3.68 6.71 -4.36
N GLU A 80 -3.71 6.57 -3.04
CA GLU A 80 -2.73 5.80 -2.28
C GLU A 80 -2.70 4.34 -2.72
N TYR A 81 -3.87 3.72 -2.84
CA TYR A 81 -3.94 2.34 -3.30
C TYR A 81 -3.53 2.19 -4.77
N PHE A 82 -3.88 3.13 -5.64
CA PHE A 82 -3.53 3.08 -7.08
C PHE A 82 -2.02 3.03 -7.29
N VAL A 83 -1.26 3.92 -6.64
CA VAL A 83 0.21 3.92 -6.77
C VAL A 83 0.81 2.65 -6.19
N VAL A 84 0.30 2.16 -5.07
CA VAL A 84 0.75 0.93 -4.42
C VAL A 84 0.54 -0.28 -5.31
N ALA A 85 -0.69 -0.48 -5.80
CA ALA A 85 -1.07 -1.67 -6.56
C ALA A 85 -0.32 -1.75 -7.90
N ALA A 86 -0.17 -0.61 -8.60
CA ALA A 86 0.58 -0.55 -9.85
C ALA A 86 2.08 -0.83 -9.63
N THR A 87 2.66 -0.23 -8.59
CA THR A 87 4.08 -0.35 -8.29
C THR A 87 4.45 -1.77 -7.87
N LEU A 88 3.67 -2.41 -7.00
CA LEU A 88 3.96 -3.77 -6.54
C LEU A 88 3.84 -4.81 -7.66
N GLN A 89 2.85 -4.69 -8.54
CA GLN A 89 2.74 -5.57 -9.70
C GLN A 89 3.95 -5.44 -10.63
N ASP A 90 4.44 -4.23 -10.85
CA ASP A 90 5.63 -4.01 -11.68
C ASP A 90 6.94 -4.46 -11.01
N ILE A 91 7.05 -4.35 -9.68
CA ILE A 91 8.16 -4.92 -8.90
C ILE A 91 8.16 -6.45 -9.03
N ILE A 92 7.01 -7.11 -8.81
CA ILE A 92 6.89 -8.57 -8.88
C ILE A 92 7.17 -9.06 -10.30
N ARG A 93 6.66 -8.37 -11.33
CA ARG A 93 6.97 -8.65 -12.73
C ARG A 93 8.48 -8.60 -12.98
N ARG A 94 9.17 -7.56 -12.48
CA ARG A 94 10.64 -7.43 -12.62
C ARG A 94 11.39 -8.52 -11.86
N PHE A 95 10.98 -8.85 -10.64
CA PHE A 95 11.57 -9.95 -9.86
C PHE A 95 11.45 -11.29 -10.60
N LYS A 96 10.26 -11.62 -11.11
CA LYS A 96 9.98 -12.83 -11.87
C LYS A 96 10.77 -12.93 -13.18
N ALA A 97 11.04 -11.79 -13.80
CA ALA A 97 11.82 -11.70 -15.05
C ALA A 97 13.35 -11.84 -14.83
N SER A 98 13.85 -11.91 -13.59
CA SER A 98 15.29 -11.81 -13.29
C SER A 98 16.08 -13.12 -13.55
N LYS A 99 16.24 -13.42 -14.84
CA LYS A 99 17.53 -13.69 -15.49
C LYS A 99 17.54 -12.83 -16.77
N PHE A 100 18.33 -11.74 -16.81
CA PHE A 100 18.58 -11.01 -18.06
C PHE A 100 19.14 -12.00 -19.09
N GLY A 101 18.38 -12.29 -20.15
CA GLY A 101 18.80 -13.15 -21.26
C GLY A 101 18.58 -14.66 -21.10
N SER A 102 17.79 -15.15 -20.14
CA SER A 102 17.48 -16.58 -20.02
C SER A 102 16.01 -16.89 -20.27
N THR A 103 15.76 -17.99 -20.98
CA THR A 103 14.44 -18.59 -21.21
C THR A 103 14.07 -19.67 -20.18
N GLU A 104 14.88 -19.84 -19.12
CA GLU A 104 14.63 -20.83 -18.07
C GLU A 104 13.62 -20.33 -17.03
N SER A 105 12.93 -21.28 -16.40
CA SER A 105 11.75 -21.11 -15.55
C SER A 105 11.71 -19.83 -14.71
N ILE A 106 10.62 -19.08 -14.90
CA ILE A 106 10.15 -17.96 -14.07
C ILE A 106 10.44 -18.23 -12.59
N ARG A 107 11.07 -17.28 -11.87
CA ARG A 107 11.21 -17.39 -10.41
C ARG A 107 9.82 -17.43 -9.79
N THR A 108 9.35 -18.63 -9.45
CA THR A 108 8.13 -18.86 -8.65
C THR A 108 8.44 -18.93 -7.16
N VAL A 109 9.73 -18.99 -6.81
CA VAL A 109 10.21 -19.08 -5.44
C VAL A 109 10.51 -17.66 -4.94
N PHE A 110 9.75 -17.21 -3.95
CA PHE A 110 9.86 -15.87 -3.36
C PHE A 110 10.77 -15.79 -2.13
N ASP A 111 11.43 -16.89 -1.73
CA ASP A 111 12.32 -16.90 -0.56
C ASP A 111 13.45 -15.87 -0.67
N SER A 112 13.96 -15.64 -1.88
CA SER A 112 15.00 -14.65 -2.18
C SER A 112 14.45 -13.26 -2.53
N PHE A 113 13.14 -13.04 -2.40
CA PHE A 113 12.53 -11.74 -2.69
C PHE A 113 13.11 -10.60 -1.85
N PRO A 114 13.25 -10.71 -0.51
CA PRO A 114 13.75 -9.61 0.31
C PRO A 114 15.27 -9.38 0.12
N ASP A 115 16.00 -10.33 -0.45
CA ASP A 115 17.42 -10.16 -0.77
C ASP A 115 17.63 -9.33 -2.05
N GLN A 116 16.58 -9.15 -2.86
CA GLN A 116 16.63 -8.45 -4.14
C GLN A 116 15.71 -7.23 -4.21
N VAL A 117 14.71 -7.17 -3.34
CA VAL A 117 13.69 -6.13 -3.32
C VAL A 117 13.64 -5.51 -1.93
N ALA A 118 13.91 -4.22 -1.86
CA ALA A 118 13.70 -3.39 -0.68
C ALA A 118 12.73 -2.26 -1.04
N ILE A 119 11.72 -2.04 -0.19
CA ILE A 119 10.70 -1.01 -0.41
C ILE A 119 10.67 -0.10 0.81
N GLN A 120 10.97 1.19 0.59
CA GLN A 120 10.87 2.21 1.63
C GLN A 120 9.48 2.86 1.58
N LEU A 121 8.79 2.88 2.72
CA LEU A 121 7.56 3.63 2.92
C LEU A 121 7.93 5.03 3.42
N ASN A 122 7.67 6.03 2.58
CA ASN A 122 7.89 7.44 2.91
C ASN A 122 6.62 8.01 3.55
N ASP A 123 6.61 8.07 4.88
CA ASP A 123 5.41 8.29 5.69
C ASP A 123 4.34 7.18 5.49
N THR A 124 3.11 7.42 5.94
CA THR A 124 2.01 6.44 5.97
C THR A 124 1.22 6.33 4.67
N HIS A 125 1.33 7.27 3.74
CA HIS A 125 0.59 7.24 2.47
C HIS A 125 0.73 5.92 1.67
N PRO A 126 1.92 5.28 1.56
CA PRO A 126 2.05 3.99 0.88
C PRO A 126 1.82 2.77 1.80
N ALA A 127 1.28 2.93 3.01
CA ALA A 127 1.12 1.85 4.00
C ALA A 127 0.31 0.65 3.46
N MET A 128 -0.63 0.91 2.55
CA MET A 128 -1.40 -0.15 1.87
C MET A 128 -0.53 -1.11 1.05
N ALA A 129 0.75 -0.81 0.81
CA ALA A 129 1.69 -1.75 0.19
C ALA A 129 1.90 -3.01 1.00
N ILE A 130 1.82 -2.93 2.33
CA ILE A 130 1.95 -4.09 3.22
C ILE A 130 0.82 -5.11 2.97
N PRO A 131 -0.47 -4.75 3.12
CA PRO A 131 -1.56 -5.68 2.84
C PRO A 131 -1.68 -6.03 1.36
N GLU A 132 -1.32 -5.15 0.41
CA GLU A 132 -1.33 -5.50 -1.02
C GLU A 132 -0.27 -6.54 -1.37
N LEU A 133 0.94 -6.43 -0.82
CA LEU A 133 1.97 -7.46 -1.05
C LEU A 133 1.54 -8.81 -0.46
N MET A 134 0.94 -8.79 0.73
CA MET A 134 0.33 -9.98 1.33
C MET A 134 -0.78 -10.57 0.45
N ARG A 135 -1.66 -9.72 -0.11
CA ARG A 135 -2.73 -10.16 -1.02
C ARG A 135 -2.13 -10.85 -2.25
N ILE A 136 -1.10 -10.27 -2.86
CA ILE A 136 -0.48 -10.88 -4.04
C ILE A 136 0.16 -12.23 -3.65
N PHE A 137 0.93 -12.27 -2.57
CA PHE A 137 1.59 -13.49 -2.13
C PHE A 137 0.63 -14.61 -1.74
N VAL A 138 -0.43 -14.31 -1.00
CA VAL A 138 -1.38 -15.32 -0.50
C VAL A 138 -2.41 -15.67 -1.56
N ASP A 139 -3.05 -14.68 -2.18
CA ASP A 139 -4.21 -14.93 -3.04
C ASP A 139 -3.79 -15.28 -4.46
N ILE A 140 -2.69 -14.73 -4.98
CA ILE A 140 -2.24 -14.97 -6.36
C ILE A 140 -1.14 -16.02 -6.39
N GLU A 141 -0.07 -15.81 -5.62
CA GLU A 141 1.12 -16.69 -5.61
C GLU A 141 0.95 -17.92 -4.71
N LYS A 142 -0.16 -17.99 -3.95
CA LYS A 142 -0.55 -19.13 -3.10
C LYS A 142 0.50 -19.50 -2.04
N LEU A 143 1.25 -18.52 -1.54
CA LEU A 143 2.17 -18.72 -0.43
C LEU A 143 1.39 -18.93 0.88
N PRO A 144 1.84 -19.84 1.76
CA PRO A 144 1.33 -19.92 3.12
C PRO A 144 1.48 -18.57 3.83
N TRP A 145 0.47 -18.18 4.61
CA TRP A 145 0.42 -16.87 5.27
C TRP A 145 1.71 -16.53 6.04
N SER A 146 2.22 -17.47 6.86
CA SER A 146 3.43 -17.26 7.67
C SER A 146 4.65 -16.93 6.81
N LYS A 147 4.80 -17.61 5.66
CA LYS A 147 5.87 -17.38 4.71
C LYS A 147 5.71 -16.04 3.99
N ALA A 148 4.50 -15.73 3.52
CA ALA A 148 4.19 -14.45 2.89
C ALA A 148 4.46 -13.27 3.85
N TRP A 149 4.11 -13.43 5.13
CA TRP A 149 4.30 -12.40 6.15
C TRP A 149 5.77 -12.18 6.50
N ASP A 150 6.56 -13.25 6.63
CA ASP A 150 8.01 -13.14 6.83
C ASP A 150 8.69 -12.36 5.69
N ILE A 151 8.39 -12.74 4.44
CA ILE A 151 8.91 -12.05 3.25
C ILE A 151 8.49 -10.59 3.23
N THR A 152 7.20 -10.32 3.50
CA THR A 152 6.65 -8.95 3.54
C THR A 152 7.39 -8.09 4.55
N LYS A 153 7.53 -8.53 5.81
CA LYS A 153 8.23 -7.76 6.84
C LYS A 153 9.68 -7.47 6.48
N ARG A 154 10.40 -8.45 5.91
CA ARG A 154 11.81 -8.26 5.49
C ARG A 154 11.96 -7.36 4.25
N THR A 155 10.90 -7.14 3.49
CA THR A 155 10.91 -6.28 2.30
C THR A 155 10.73 -4.80 2.65
N PHE A 156 9.90 -4.49 3.66
CA PHE A 156 9.50 -3.12 3.97
C PHE A 156 10.31 -2.47 5.09
N ALA A 157 10.65 -1.19 4.90
CA ALA A 157 11.13 -0.28 5.93
C ALA A 157 10.29 1.01 5.92
N TYR A 158 10.11 1.65 7.07
CA TYR A 158 9.20 2.79 7.24
C TYR A 158 9.93 4.03 7.79
N THR A 159 9.78 5.17 7.09
CA THR A 159 10.21 6.47 7.59
C THR A 159 9.01 7.23 8.15
N ASN A 160 9.05 7.58 9.43
CA ASN A 160 8.07 8.48 10.04
C ASN A 160 8.55 9.94 9.94
N HIS A 161 7.64 10.84 9.59
CA HIS A 161 7.88 12.29 9.44
C HIS A 161 7.14 13.16 10.45
N THR A 162 6.30 12.57 11.32
CA THR A 162 5.46 13.31 12.24
C THR A 162 5.26 12.60 13.57
N VAL A 163 5.33 13.38 14.64
CA VAL A 163 5.05 12.97 16.02
C VAL A 163 3.68 13.47 16.50
N LEU A 164 3.01 14.32 15.72
CA LEU A 164 1.69 14.86 16.07
C LEU A 164 0.63 13.78 15.85
N PRO A 165 -0.07 13.29 16.89
CA PRO A 165 -1.04 12.21 16.77
C PRO A 165 -2.16 12.51 15.75
N GLU A 166 -2.56 13.78 15.64
CA GLU A 166 -3.58 14.26 14.71
C GLU A 166 -3.15 14.21 13.24
N ALA A 167 -1.84 14.19 12.98
CA ALA A 167 -1.28 14.10 11.63
C ALA A 167 -1.07 12.63 11.18
N LEU A 168 -1.19 11.67 12.09
CA LEU A 168 -1.08 10.26 11.75
C LEU A 168 -2.36 9.78 11.07
N GLU A 169 -2.19 9.14 9.92
CA GLU A 169 -3.32 8.73 9.10
C GLU A 169 -4.20 7.67 9.80
N ARG A 170 -5.51 7.93 9.78
CA ARG A 170 -6.56 7.07 10.35
C ARG A 170 -7.69 6.90 9.35
N TRP A 171 -7.78 5.73 8.72
CA TRP A 171 -8.86 5.44 7.79
C TRP A 171 -10.06 4.83 8.51
N PRO A 172 -11.29 5.34 8.31
CA PRO A 172 -12.50 4.67 8.80
C PRO A 172 -12.59 3.25 8.23
N VAL A 173 -12.88 2.27 9.08
CA VAL A 173 -13.00 0.86 8.67
C VAL A 173 -14.02 0.69 7.55
N ASP A 174 -15.20 1.32 7.68
CA ASP A 174 -16.28 1.21 6.69
C ASP A 174 -15.87 1.72 5.30
N LEU A 175 -14.99 2.73 5.24
CA LEU A 175 -14.46 3.25 3.98
C LEU A 175 -13.54 2.22 3.31
N VAL A 176 -12.66 1.60 4.09
CA VAL A 176 -11.75 0.55 3.60
C VAL A 176 -12.52 -0.71 3.25
N GLU A 177 -13.56 -1.08 4.01
CA GLU A 177 -14.44 -2.20 3.70
C GLU A 177 -15.13 -2.02 2.34
N LYS A 178 -15.66 -0.82 2.09
CA LYS A 178 -16.34 -0.49 0.84
C LYS A 178 -15.39 -0.51 -0.37
N LEU A 179 -14.18 0.00 -0.22
CA LEU A 179 -13.23 0.15 -1.34
C LEU A 179 -12.32 -1.06 -1.53
N LEU A 180 -11.80 -1.63 -0.45
CA LEU A 180 -10.72 -2.61 -0.40
C LEU A 180 -11.05 -3.73 0.61
N PRO A 181 -12.16 -4.46 0.43
CA PRO A 181 -12.65 -5.44 1.41
C PRO A 181 -11.63 -6.53 1.71
N ARG A 182 -10.92 -7.02 0.69
CA ARG A 182 -9.88 -8.04 0.88
C ARG A 182 -8.69 -7.54 1.69
N HIS A 183 -8.29 -6.28 1.51
CA HIS A 183 -7.23 -5.68 2.30
C HIS A 183 -7.63 -5.52 3.75
N LEU A 184 -8.90 -5.20 4.02
CA LEU A 184 -9.42 -5.14 5.38
C LEU A 184 -9.33 -6.50 6.08
N GLU A 185 -9.70 -7.60 5.42
CA GLU A 185 -9.52 -8.96 5.95
C GLU A 185 -8.05 -9.25 6.30
N ILE A 186 -7.13 -8.88 5.41
CA ILE A 186 -5.69 -9.04 5.62
C ILE A 186 -5.20 -8.20 6.80
N ILE A 187 -5.65 -6.95 6.92
CA ILE A 187 -5.30 -6.06 8.03
C ILE A 187 -5.81 -6.62 9.36
N TYR A 188 -7.03 -7.16 9.41
CA TYR A 188 -7.55 -7.81 10.60
C TYR A 188 -6.73 -9.04 11.00
N GLU A 189 -6.35 -9.87 10.03
CA GLU A 189 -5.49 -11.05 10.30
C GLU A 189 -4.09 -10.64 10.78
N ILE A 190 -3.51 -9.57 10.22
CA ILE A 190 -2.26 -8.98 10.72
C ILE A 190 -2.45 -8.52 12.17
N ASN A 191 -3.53 -7.80 12.46
CA ASN A 191 -3.83 -7.28 13.80
C ASN A 191 -4.01 -8.42 14.81
N GLN A 192 -4.79 -9.45 14.48
CA GLN A 192 -5.03 -10.59 15.35
C GLN A 192 -3.70 -11.26 15.75
N ARG A 193 -2.87 -11.61 14.76
CA ARG A 193 -1.57 -12.24 15.01
C ARG A 193 -0.61 -11.34 15.79
N HIS A 194 -0.66 -10.04 15.54
CA HIS A 194 0.12 -9.06 16.30
C HIS A 194 -0.30 -9.04 17.77
N LEU A 195 -1.60 -8.92 18.04
CA LEU A 195 -2.13 -8.88 19.40
C LEU A 195 -1.92 -10.20 20.15
N ASP A 196 -2.04 -11.36 19.49
CA ASP A 196 -1.72 -12.66 20.06
C ASP A 196 -0.24 -12.73 20.51
N HIS A 197 0.67 -12.18 19.69
CA HIS A 197 2.07 -12.08 20.04
C HIS A 197 2.31 -11.14 21.23
N ILE A 198 1.69 -9.96 21.25
CA ILE A 198 1.82 -9.02 22.38
C ILE A 198 1.25 -9.63 23.66
N ALA A 199 0.11 -10.33 23.61
CA ALA A 199 -0.49 -11.00 24.75
C ALA A 199 0.42 -12.10 25.33
N SER A 200 1.18 -12.78 24.46
CA SER A 200 2.17 -13.79 24.90
C SER A 200 3.39 -13.16 25.59
N LEU A 201 3.80 -11.95 25.19
CA LEU A 201 4.93 -11.23 25.78
C LEU A 201 4.57 -10.49 27.07
N PHE A 202 3.34 -9.96 27.15
CA PHE A 202 2.84 -9.17 28.28
C PHE A 202 1.49 -9.71 28.77
N PRO A 203 1.48 -10.89 29.46
CA PRO A 203 0.25 -11.47 29.95
C PRO A 203 -0.51 -10.51 30.89
N ASN A 204 -1.84 -10.46 30.74
CA ASN A 204 -2.77 -9.64 31.54
C ASN A 204 -2.70 -8.10 31.34
N ASP A 205 -1.88 -7.57 30.43
CA ASP A 205 -1.85 -6.13 30.10
C ASP A 205 -2.84 -5.80 28.96
N VAL A 206 -4.14 -5.85 29.27
CA VAL A 206 -5.22 -5.61 28.29
C VAL A 206 -5.17 -4.21 27.70
N ASP A 207 -4.78 -3.20 28.50
CA ASP A 207 -4.70 -1.83 28.02
C ASP A 207 -3.55 -1.65 27.02
N ARG A 208 -2.44 -2.39 27.17
CA ARG A 208 -1.38 -2.42 26.13
C ARG A 208 -1.88 -3.02 24.83
N LEU A 209 -2.66 -4.10 24.87
CA LEU A 209 -3.26 -4.66 23.65
C LEU A 209 -4.12 -3.63 22.92
N ARG A 210 -4.92 -2.85 23.65
CA ARG A 210 -5.72 -1.77 23.07
C ARG A 210 -4.85 -0.69 22.43
N ARG A 211 -3.79 -0.24 23.12
CA ARG A 211 -2.88 0.81 22.62
C ARG A 211 -2.04 0.36 21.43
N MET A 212 -1.70 -0.93 21.32
CA MET A 212 -0.85 -1.47 20.24
C MET A 212 -1.66 -2.04 19.06
N SER A 213 -2.99 -2.06 19.15
CA SER A 213 -3.86 -2.52 18.07
C SER A 213 -3.71 -1.65 16.82
N LEU A 214 -3.74 -2.28 15.65
CA LEU A 214 -3.86 -1.60 14.36
C LEU A 214 -5.26 -1.02 14.18
N ILE A 215 -6.24 -1.52 14.94
CA ILE A 215 -7.64 -1.10 14.91
C ILE A 215 -7.94 -0.31 16.17
N GLU A 216 -8.31 0.95 16.00
CA GLU A 216 -8.75 1.81 17.08
C GLU A 216 -10.25 1.60 17.32
N GLU A 217 -10.56 1.04 18.48
CA GLU A 217 -11.93 0.83 18.95
C GLU A 217 -12.42 2.13 19.62
N GLY A 218 -13.45 2.75 19.04
CA GLY A 218 -13.99 4.04 19.46
C GLY A 218 -15.33 4.32 18.76
N GLY A 219 -15.75 5.58 18.71
CA GLY A 219 -17.05 5.95 18.11
C GLY A 219 -17.23 5.40 16.68
N THR A 220 -16.25 5.65 15.81
CA THR A 220 -16.13 4.98 14.51
C THR A 220 -14.82 4.22 14.51
N LYS A 221 -14.83 2.94 14.16
CA LYS A 221 -13.59 2.14 14.06
C LYS A 221 -12.67 2.72 13.00
N ARG A 222 -11.37 2.79 13.31
CA ARG A 222 -10.35 3.30 12.39
C ARG A 222 -9.15 2.38 12.33
N ILE A 223 -8.49 2.36 11.18
CA ILE A 223 -7.22 1.68 10.97
C ILE A 223 -6.11 2.69 11.19
N ASN A 224 -5.19 2.36 12.10
CA ASN A 224 -4.00 3.13 12.38
C ASN A 224 -2.88 2.74 11.41
N MET A 225 -2.65 3.59 10.41
CA MET A 225 -1.70 3.29 9.33
C MET A 225 -0.25 3.33 9.81
N ALA A 226 0.06 4.10 10.85
CA ALA A 226 1.38 4.11 11.46
C ALA A 226 1.66 2.78 12.17
N HIS A 227 0.70 2.24 12.93
CA HIS A 227 0.83 0.91 13.55
C HIS A 227 0.98 -0.17 12.48
N LEU A 228 0.20 -0.10 11.39
CA LEU A 228 0.35 -1.02 10.26
C LEU A 228 1.77 -0.96 9.67
N CYS A 229 2.32 0.24 9.44
CA CYS A 229 3.68 0.42 8.95
C CYS A 229 4.72 -0.16 9.92
N ILE A 230 4.61 0.12 11.21
CA ILE A 230 5.55 -0.36 12.24
C ILE A 230 5.53 -1.89 12.31
N VAL A 231 4.34 -2.51 12.34
CA VAL A 231 4.18 -3.96 12.47
C VAL A 231 4.59 -4.69 11.18
N GLY A 232 4.37 -4.07 10.02
CA GLY A 232 4.66 -4.65 8.71
C GLY A 232 6.07 -4.38 8.17
N SER A 233 6.93 -3.69 8.92
CA SER A 233 8.29 -3.33 8.49
C SER A 233 9.37 -3.94 9.40
N HIS A 234 10.55 -4.24 8.85
CA HIS A 234 11.69 -4.70 9.64
C HIS A 234 12.50 -3.56 10.27
N ALA A 235 12.33 -2.34 9.76
CA ALA A 235 13.01 -1.15 10.27
C ALA A 235 12.06 0.07 10.26
N VAL A 236 12.19 0.90 11.29
CA VAL A 236 11.48 2.18 11.41
C VAL A 236 12.51 3.27 11.74
N ASN A 237 12.49 4.37 11.01
CA ASN A 237 13.38 5.50 11.26
C ASN A 237 12.64 6.84 11.30
N GLY A 238 13.16 7.77 12.13
CA GLY A 238 12.79 9.17 12.06
C GLY A 238 13.66 9.94 11.05
N VAL A 239 13.41 11.24 10.93
CA VAL A 239 14.14 12.15 10.02
C VAL A 239 15.24 12.97 10.70
N ALA A 240 15.32 12.92 12.03
CA ALA A 240 16.36 13.55 12.83
C ALA A 240 16.63 12.73 14.10
N LYS A 241 17.77 12.96 14.77
CA LYS A 241 18.11 12.27 16.02
C LYS A 241 17.03 12.49 17.08
N ILE A 242 16.68 13.76 17.37
CA ILE A 242 15.65 14.10 18.36
C ILE A 242 14.28 13.50 18.00
N HIS A 243 13.91 13.57 16.73
CA HIS A 243 12.66 12.99 16.23
C HIS A 243 12.63 11.47 16.43
N SER A 244 13.73 10.76 16.15
CA SER A 244 13.82 9.32 16.34
C SER A 244 13.75 8.90 17.81
N GLU A 245 14.24 9.73 18.72
CA GLU A 245 14.10 9.47 20.16
C GLU A 245 12.66 9.70 20.63
N ILE A 246 11.99 10.76 20.17
CA ILE A 246 10.57 11.00 20.47
C ILE A 246 9.70 9.83 19.99
N VAL A 247 9.93 9.35 18.76
CA VAL A 247 9.21 8.19 18.21
C VAL A 247 9.40 6.93 19.06
N LYS A 248 10.52 6.77 19.78
CA LYS A 248 10.72 5.61 20.68
C LYS A 248 10.07 5.79 22.05
N SER A 249 9.98 7.03 22.54
CA SER A 249 9.55 7.32 23.91
C SER A 249 8.06 7.67 24.02
N GLU A 250 7.47 8.24 22.96
CA GLU A 250 6.13 8.84 23.00
C GLU A 250 5.13 8.24 22.01
N VAL A 251 5.60 7.51 20.99
CA VAL A 251 4.79 6.91 19.91
C VAL A 251 4.85 5.39 19.98
#